data_AF-A0AAW9IAG9-F1
#
_entry.id   AF-A0AAW9IAG9-F1
#
_cell.length_a   1.000
_cell.length_b   1.000
_cell.length_c   1.000
_cell.angle_alpha   90.00
_cell.angle_beta   90.00
_cell.angle_gamma   90.00
#
_symmetry.space_group_name_H-M   'P 1'
#
loop_
_entity.id
_entity.type
_entity.pdbx_description
1 polymer ?
#
loop_
_entity_poly.entity_id
_entity_poly.type
_entity_poly.pdbx_seq_one_letter_code
_entity_poly.pdbx_strand_id
1 'polypeptide(L)'
;NSINEERSIESSIYKIILNTDNKAFQQEEYDEIIKSQENFDKNFSNYKNIDIDEYSSKAIIGLEDKIKPYREEQKKIIDLAMSGNASEAKKKFEEIELNFGEGFRYQLNKLANYSNTLAESIKTENQEAVQKLI
;
A
#
# COMPACT_ATOMS: atom_id res chain seq x y z
N ASN A 1 -0.94 -8.55 -3.30
CA ASN A 1 -1.10 -8.19 -1.86
C ASN A 1 -0.78 -6.71 -1.75
N SER A 2 -1.76 -5.85 -1.48
CA SER A 2 -1.59 -4.38 -1.50
C SER A 2 -0.49 -3.85 -0.58
N ILE A 3 -0.22 -4.51 0.56
CA ILE A 3 0.87 -4.11 1.47
C ILE A 3 2.24 -4.30 0.80
N ASN A 4 2.39 -5.38 0.03
CA ASN A 4 3.63 -5.66 -0.67
C ASN A 4 3.84 -4.68 -1.83
N GLU A 5 2.76 -4.36 -2.56
CA GLU A 5 2.85 -3.36 -3.64
C GLU A 5 3.24 -1.99 -3.08
N GLU A 6 2.71 -1.58 -1.92
CA GLU A 6 3.11 -0.31 -1.29
C GLU A 6 4.58 -0.31 -0.91
N ARG A 7 5.08 -1.39 -0.30
CA ARG A 7 6.51 -1.51 0.03
C ARG A 7 7.42 -1.50 -1.20
N SER A 8 6.96 -2.07 -2.32
CA SER A 8 7.67 -2.00 -3.59
C SER A 8 7.78 -0.56 -4.08
N ILE A 9 6.70 0.22 -4.00
CA ILE A 9 6.70 1.66 -4.35
C ILE A 9 7.74 2.40 -3.51
N GLU A 10 7.73 2.24 -2.18
CA GLU A 10 8.70 2.88 -1.29
C GLU A 10 10.14 2.52 -1.62
N SER A 11 10.38 1.23 -1.89
CA SER A 11 11.72 0.74 -2.26
C SER A 11 12.20 1.38 -3.55
N SER A 12 11.35 1.44 -4.58
CA SER A 12 11.69 2.06 -5.85
C SER A 12 11.90 3.57 -5.72
N ILE A 13 11.09 4.27 -4.93
CA ILE A 13 11.32 5.71 -4.63
C ILE A 13 12.71 5.89 -4.01
N TYR A 14 13.07 5.08 -3.00
CA TYR A 14 14.37 5.17 -2.36
C TYR A 14 15.52 4.88 -3.33
N LYS A 15 15.39 3.91 -4.22
CA LYS A 15 16.38 3.62 -5.26
C LYS A 15 16.50 4.76 -6.27
N ILE A 16 15.40 5.41 -6.67
CA ILE A 16 15.44 6.60 -7.53
C ILE A 16 16.23 7.74 -6.84
N ILE A 17 16.00 7.95 -5.54
CA ILE A 17 16.73 8.95 -4.73
C ILE A 17 18.24 8.65 -4.69
N LEU A 18 18.63 7.39 -4.56
CA LEU A 18 20.04 6.98 -4.45
C LEU A 18 20.81 7.02 -5.77
N ASN A 19 20.13 7.05 -6.92
CA ASN A 19 20.75 6.83 -8.24
C ASN A 19 20.51 8.01 -9.19
N THR A 20 20.61 9.26 -8.70
CA THR A 20 20.31 10.47 -9.48
C THR A 20 21.15 10.68 -10.73
N ASP A 21 22.33 10.07 -10.78
CA ASP A 21 23.25 10.15 -11.92
C ASP A 21 22.95 9.10 -13.00
N ASN A 22 22.08 8.12 -12.73
CA ASN A 22 21.71 7.05 -13.66
C ASN A 22 20.25 7.16 -14.09
N LYS A 23 19.99 8.01 -15.10
CA LYS A 23 18.64 8.29 -15.58
C LYS A 23 17.90 7.06 -16.13
N ALA A 24 18.63 6.14 -16.78
CA ALA A 24 18.03 4.91 -17.28
C ALA A 24 17.50 4.05 -16.12
N PHE A 25 18.31 3.87 -15.07
CA PHE A 25 17.89 3.14 -13.87
C PHE A 25 16.75 3.84 -13.13
N GLN A 26 16.79 5.18 -13.02
CA GLN A 26 15.68 5.91 -12.41
C GLN A 26 14.37 5.72 -13.17
N GLN A 27 14.42 5.61 -14.51
CA GLN A 27 13.25 5.33 -15.33
C GLN A 27 12.74 3.90 -15.12
N GLU A 28 13.62 2.89 -15.05
CA GLU A 28 13.23 1.50 -14.75
C GLU A 28 12.50 1.39 -13.40
N GLU A 29 13.02 2.04 -12.35
CA GLU A 29 12.37 2.05 -11.04
C GLU A 29 11.07 2.86 -11.04
N TYR A 30 10.96 3.90 -11.88
CA TYR A 30 9.70 4.62 -12.06
C TYR A 30 8.63 3.73 -12.69
N ASP A 31 9.00 2.93 -13.70
CA ASP A 31 8.08 2.00 -14.35
C ASP A 31 7.60 0.91 -13.37
N GLU A 32 8.48 0.43 -12.47
CA GLU A 32 8.10 -0.49 -11.39
C GLU A 32 7.16 0.16 -10.35
N ILE A 33 7.29 1.47 -10.08
CA ILE A 33 6.32 2.21 -9.24
C ILE A 33 4.95 2.20 -9.90
N ILE A 34 4.84 2.52 -11.19
CA ILE A 34 3.57 2.55 -11.91
C ILE A 34 2.89 1.17 -11.87
N LYS A 35 3.64 0.12 -12.19
CA LYS A 35 3.16 -1.26 -12.13
C LYS A 35 2.69 -1.67 -10.73
N SER A 36 3.43 -1.26 -9.69
CA SER A 36 3.05 -1.53 -8.30
C SER A 36 1.78 -0.76 -7.90
N GLN A 37 1.61 0.49 -8.34
CA GLN A 37 0.40 1.27 -8.12
C GLN A 37 -0.83 0.63 -8.79
N GLU A 38 -0.70 0.17 -10.04
CA GLU A 38 -1.76 -0.55 -10.75
C GLU A 38 -2.14 -1.85 -10.04
N ASN A 39 -1.16 -2.63 -9.59
CA ASN A 39 -1.38 -3.85 -8.83
C ASN A 39 -2.04 -3.56 -7.48
N PHE A 40 -1.63 -2.48 -6.80
CA PHE A 40 -2.27 -2.03 -5.57
C PHE A 40 -3.75 -1.75 -5.82
N ASP A 41 -4.07 -0.94 -6.83
CA ASP A 41 -5.43 -0.49 -7.12
C ASP A 41 -6.34 -1.65 -7.52
N LYS A 42 -5.81 -2.61 -8.29
CA LYS A 42 -6.49 -3.86 -8.61
C LYS A 42 -6.76 -4.69 -7.36
N ASN A 43 -5.75 -4.92 -6.53
CA ASN A 43 -5.88 -5.72 -5.30
C ASN A 43 -6.88 -5.06 -4.33
N PHE A 44 -6.78 -3.75 -4.16
CA PHE A 44 -7.64 -2.98 -3.28
C PHE A 44 -9.09 -2.96 -3.79
N SER A 45 -9.30 -2.74 -5.09
CA SER A 45 -10.65 -2.80 -5.68
C SER A 45 -11.28 -4.19 -5.60
N ASN A 46 -10.50 -5.25 -5.83
CA ASN A 46 -10.99 -6.61 -5.64
C ASN A 46 -11.44 -6.85 -4.21
N TYR A 47 -10.68 -6.37 -3.22
CA TYR A 47 -11.07 -6.46 -1.82
C TYR A 47 -12.34 -5.66 -1.51
N LYS A 48 -12.55 -4.49 -2.12
CA LYS A 48 -13.78 -3.71 -1.93
C LYS A 48 -15.05 -4.38 -2.48
N ASN A 49 -14.89 -5.28 -3.46
CA ASN A 49 -16.01 -5.91 -4.16
C ASN A 49 -16.42 -7.26 -3.56
N ILE A 50 -15.73 -7.75 -2.51
CA ILE A 50 -16.24 -8.88 -1.73
C ILE A 50 -17.31 -8.36 -0.76
N ASP A 51 -18.26 -9.21 -0.39
CA ASP A 51 -19.20 -8.86 0.68
C ASP A 51 -18.40 -8.65 1.98
N ILE A 52 -18.46 -7.44 2.53
CA ILE A 52 -17.64 -7.00 3.66
C ILE A 52 -18.54 -6.48 4.76
N ASP A 53 -18.17 -6.78 6.01
CA ASP A 53 -18.85 -6.22 7.17
C ASP A 53 -18.67 -4.70 7.30
N GLU A 54 -19.42 -4.12 8.23
CA GLU A 54 -19.41 -2.68 8.51
C GLU A 54 -18.03 -2.17 8.96
N TYR A 55 -17.26 -2.99 9.68
CA TYR A 55 -15.93 -2.62 10.16
C TYR A 55 -14.96 -2.44 9.00
N SER A 56 -14.91 -3.44 8.11
CA SER A 56 -14.08 -3.45 6.91
C SER A 56 -14.47 -2.32 5.96
N SER A 57 -15.77 -2.06 5.81
CA SER A 57 -16.30 -0.94 5.02
C SER A 57 -15.80 0.42 5.52
N LYS A 58 -15.86 0.68 6.83
CA LYS A 58 -15.35 1.94 7.42
C LYS A 58 -13.84 2.07 7.27
N ALA A 59 -13.10 0.97 7.43
CA ALA A 59 -11.65 0.97 7.26
C ALA A 59 -11.23 1.27 5.82
N ILE A 60 -11.95 0.74 4.83
CA ILE A 60 -11.73 1.03 3.40
C ILE A 60 -11.92 2.53 3.13
N ILE A 61 -13.04 3.11 3.56
CA ILE A 61 -13.32 4.54 3.33
C ILE A 61 -12.18 5.40 3.89
N GLY A 62 -11.75 5.12 5.12
CA GLY A 62 -10.64 5.85 5.74
C GLY A 62 -9.27 5.63 5.08
N LEU A 63 -9.08 4.53 4.34
CA LEU A 63 -7.90 4.30 3.50
C LEU A 63 -7.99 5.07 2.18
N GLU A 64 -9.16 5.06 1.52
CA GLU A 64 -9.39 5.77 0.25
C GLU A 64 -9.11 7.26 0.37
N ASP A 65 -9.57 7.88 1.46
CA ASP A 65 -9.34 9.30 1.74
C ASP A 65 -7.84 9.65 1.86
N LYS A 66 -6.99 8.66 2.15
CA LYS A 66 -5.54 8.84 2.37
C LYS A 66 -4.68 8.45 1.17
N ILE A 67 -5.16 7.57 0.30
CA ILE A 67 -4.38 7.06 -0.85
C ILE A 67 -3.94 8.21 -1.75
N LYS A 68 -4.88 9.07 -2.15
CA LYS A 68 -4.59 10.14 -3.10
C LYS A 68 -3.58 11.16 -2.54
N PRO A 69 -3.78 11.75 -1.34
CA PRO A 69 -2.80 12.66 -0.76
C PRO A 69 -1.41 12.04 -0.59
N TYR A 70 -1.33 10.77 -0.15
CA TYR A 70 -0.05 10.08 0.03
C TYR A 70 0.70 9.91 -1.30
N ARG A 71 0.00 9.47 -2.35
CA ARG A 71 0.59 9.33 -3.70
C ARG A 71 1.02 10.67 -4.31
N GLU A 72 0.28 11.74 -4.04
CA GLU A 72 0.67 13.09 -4.49
C GLU A 72 1.99 13.55 -3.85
N GLU A 73 2.20 13.28 -2.57
CA GLU A 73 3.47 13.55 -1.89
C GLU A 73 4.60 12.63 -2.38
N GLN A 74 4.34 11.34 -2.61
CA GLN A 74 5.30 10.42 -3.25
C GLN A 74 5.73 10.93 -4.63
N LYS A 75 4.78 11.42 -5.44
CA LYS A 75 5.10 12.00 -6.75
C LYS A 75 6.04 13.20 -6.64
N LYS A 76 5.83 14.10 -5.67
CA LYS A 76 6.71 15.27 -5.46
C LYS A 76 8.15 14.83 -5.14
N ILE A 77 8.30 13.76 -4.35
CA ILE A 77 9.61 13.19 -4.00
C ILE A 77 10.30 12.61 -5.25
N ILE A 78 9.55 11.84 -6.05
CA ILE A 78 10.03 11.27 -7.31
C ILE A 78 10.49 12.41 -8.24
N ASP A 79 9.66 13.44 -8.44
CA ASP A 79 9.97 14.57 -9.31
C ASP A 79 11.27 15.28 -8.87
N LEU A 80 11.47 15.48 -7.56
CA LEU A 80 12.72 16.06 -7.01
C LEU A 80 13.93 15.17 -7.30
N ALA A 81 13.83 13.87 -7.06
CA ALA A 81 14.91 12.92 -7.29
C ALA A 81 15.26 12.79 -8.79
N MET A 82 14.24 12.75 -9.65
CA MET A 82 14.39 12.74 -11.11
C MET A 82 15.04 14.04 -11.63
N SER A 83 14.84 15.16 -10.94
CA SER A 83 15.50 16.44 -11.22
C SER A 83 16.94 16.53 -10.71
N GLY A 84 17.46 15.47 -10.05
CA GLY A 84 18.81 15.43 -9.49
C GLY A 84 18.92 15.98 -8.06
N ASN A 85 17.82 16.40 -7.45
CA ASN A 85 17.82 16.96 -6.09
C ASN A 85 17.66 15.85 -5.02
N ALA A 86 18.68 14.97 -4.94
CA ALA A 86 18.66 13.79 -4.07
C ALA A 86 18.48 14.13 -2.58
N SER A 87 19.16 15.16 -2.09
CA SER A 87 19.13 15.52 -0.67
C SER A 87 17.75 16.00 -0.21
N GLU A 88 17.07 16.83 -1.02
CA GLU A 88 15.73 17.31 -0.69
C GLU A 88 14.70 16.19 -0.84
N ALA A 89 14.82 15.37 -1.88
CA ALA A 89 13.97 14.20 -2.07
C ALA A 89 14.07 13.22 -0.88
N LYS A 90 15.28 12.94 -0.39
CA LYS A 90 15.49 12.08 0.79
C LYS A 90 14.84 12.65 2.04
N LYS A 91 15.02 13.94 2.31
CA LYS A 91 14.41 14.60 3.46
C LYS A 91 12.88 14.51 3.41
N LYS A 92 12.27 14.80 2.26
CA LYS A 92 10.83 14.68 2.08
C LYS A 92 10.33 13.24 2.17
N PHE A 93 11.12 12.27 1.71
CA PHE A 93 10.81 10.86 1.87
C PHE A 93 10.81 10.44 3.35
N GLU A 94 11.76 10.91 4.15
CA GLU A 94 11.73 10.65 5.60
C GLU A 94 10.53 11.32 6.28
N GLU A 95 10.18 12.55 5.87
CA GLU A 95 9.03 13.28 6.40
C GLU A 95 7.67 12.62 6.05
N ILE A 96 7.47 12.18 4.82
CA ILE A 96 6.22 11.53 4.40
C ILE A 96 6.06 10.16 5.09
N GLU A 97 7.16 9.43 5.31
CA GLU A 97 7.09 8.13 5.96
C GLU A 97 6.62 8.23 7.42
N LEU A 98 7.12 9.23 8.14
CA LEU A 98 6.68 9.53 9.51
C LEU A 98 5.23 10.06 9.57
N ASN A 99 4.83 10.90 8.62
CA ASN A 99 3.53 11.57 8.67
C ASN A 99 2.38 10.75 8.06
N PHE A 100 2.67 9.89 7.08
CA PHE A 100 1.66 9.17 6.30
C PHE A 100 1.97 7.68 6.19
N GLY A 101 3.19 7.33 5.77
CA GLY A 101 3.53 5.97 5.35
C GLY A 101 3.28 4.92 6.45
N GLU A 102 3.78 5.15 7.66
CA GLU A 102 3.59 4.22 8.78
C GLU A 102 2.11 4.02 9.13
N GLY A 103 1.35 5.13 9.22
CA GLY A 103 -0.07 5.08 9.52
C GLY A 103 -0.89 4.39 8.43
N PHE A 104 -0.54 4.62 7.16
CA PHE A 104 -1.19 3.99 6.01
C PHE A 104 -0.95 2.47 6.01
N ARG A 105 0.31 2.03 6.14
CA ARG A 105 0.65 0.61 6.23
C ARG A 105 0.06 -0.06 7.48
N TYR A 106 -0.02 0.64 8.60
CA TYR A 106 -0.66 0.12 9.80
C TYR A 106 -2.14 -0.20 9.56
N GLN A 107 -2.89 0.70 8.90
CA GLN A 107 -4.30 0.46 8.58
C GLN A 107 -4.49 -0.70 7.60
N LEU A 108 -3.64 -0.80 6.57
CA LEU A 108 -3.67 -1.95 5.65
C LEU A 108 -3.42 -3.27 6.38
N ASN A 109 -2.44 -3.32 7.29
CA ASN A 109 -2.17 -4.51 8.09
C ASN A 109 -3.33 -4.86 9.02
N LYS A 110 -3.96 -3.85 9.64
CA LYS A 110 -5.12 -4.05 10.51
C LYS A 110 -6.29 -4.68 9.76
N LEU A 111 -6.57 -4.18 8.56
CA LEU A 111 -7.62 -4.71 7.68
C LEU A 111 -7.31 -6.15 7.22
N ALA A 112 -6.07 -6.41 6.83
CA ALA A 112 -5.64 -7.76 6.44
C ALA A 112 -5.75 -8.76 7.60
N ASN A 113 -5.29 -8.39 8.80
CA ASN A 113 -5.38 -9.24 9.99
C ASN A 113 -6.82 -9.51 10.38
N TYR A 114 -7.68 -8.48 10.39
CA TYR A 114 -9.09 -8.65 10.68
C TYR A 114 -9.77 -9.62 9.71
N SER A 115 -9.49 -9.47 8.41
CA SER A 115 -10.03 -10.35 7.36
C SER A 115 -9.60 -11.80 7.55
N ASN A 116 -8.33 -12.04 7.91
CA ASN A 116 -7.82 -13.38 8.19
C ASN A 116 -8.50 -14.00 9.41
N THR A 117 -8.63 -13.24 10.51
CA THR A 117 -9.32 -13.72 11.72
C THR A 117 -10.78 -14.05 11.43
N LEU A 118 -11.49 -13.20 10.69
CA LEU A 118 -12.88 -13.47 10.31
C LEU A 118 -13.00 -14.75 9.46
N ALA A 119 -12.12 -14.95 8.48
CA ALA A 119 -12.11 -16.15 7.65
C ALA A 119 -11.84 -17.43 8.49
N GLU A 120 -10.94 -17.36 9.47
CA GLU A 120 -10.67 -18.45 10.41
C GLU A 120 -11.86 -18.76 11.31
N SER A 121 -12.55 -17.73 11.81
CA SER A 121 -13.78 -17.89 12.60
C SER A 121 -14.88 -18.57 11.79
N ILE A 122 -15.17 -18.08 10.57
CA ILE A 122 -16.18 -18.68 9.68
C ILE A 122 -15.85 -20.14 9.37
N LYS A 123 -14.56 -20.44 9.10
CA LYS A 123 -14.12 -21.82 8.87
C LYS A 123 -14.40 -22.71 10.08
N THR A 124 -14.09 -22.24 11.28
CA THR A 124 -14.28 -22.99 12.52
C THR A 124 -15.77 -23.22 12.79
N GLU A 125 -16.59 -22.18 12.66
CA GLU A 125 -18.05 -22.27 12.81
C GLU A 125 -18.67 -23.27 11.82
N ASN A 126 -18.23 -23.26 10.56
CA ASN A 126 -18.68 -24.22 9.56
C ASN A 126 -18.28 -25.66 9.91
N GLN A 127 -17.06 -25.88 10.44
CA GLN A 127 -16.60 -27.19 10.87
C GLN A 127 -17.45 -27.72 12.06
N GLU A 128 -17.74 -26.88 13.04
CA GLU A 128 -18.60 -27.23 14.17
C GLU A 128 -20.04 -27.50 13.74
N ALA A 129 -20.58 -26.69 12.83
CA ALA A 129 -21.93 -26.87 12.30
C ALA A 129 -22.05 -28.21 11.56
N VAL A 130 -21.06 -28.58 10.73
CA VAL A 130 -21.02 -29.88 10.05
C VAL A 130 -20.94 -31.03 11.05
N GLN A 131 -20.11 -30.94 12.10
CA GLN A 131 -20.03 -31.98 13.12
C GLN A 131 -21.35 -32.18 13.88
N LYS A 132 -22.15 -31.13 14.09
CA LYS A 132 -23.47 -31.22 14.74
C LYS A 132 -24.55 -31.86 13.86
N LEU A 133 -24.30 -32.00 12.55
CA LEU A 133 -25.23 -32.59 11.58
C LEU A 133 -24.97 -34.08 11.33
N ILE A 134 -23.89 -34.65 11.89
CA ILE A 134 -23.47 -36.06 11.78
C ILE A 134 -23.72 -36.75 13.12
#